data_AF-A0A2E9C0M2-F1
#
_entry.id   AF-A0A2E9C0M2-F1
#
_cell.length_a   1.000
_cell.length_b   1.000
_cell.length_c   1.000
_cell.angle_alpha   90.00
_cell.angle_beta   90.00
_cell.angle_gamma   90.00
#
_symmetry.space_group_name_H-M   'P 1'
#
loop_
_entity.id
_entity.type
_entity.pdbx_description
1 polymer ?
#
loop_
_entity_poly.entity_id
_entity_poly.type
_entity_poly.pdbx_seq_one_letter_code
_entity_poly.pdbx_strand_id
1 'polypeptide(L)'
;MNIPAAASPEPTTKPSPPGGEGEPVNQRSRAYEGFRQQIIDARIRPGQFVSQRELMELLEMPLAAVRELVPRLEAAGLIKTVPKRGLQIASVDMKLIRNAWQVRAMVEREAVINFARVASPKTLAKLIESHEAILERALQPQPDATLERDAQAVDWGLHDLMVDTIGNEILSEIYRVNSLHVRLIRYDADSMRPVQVVPAMREHLEFLHALASRDLDAALAHMISHIEQSKHRVLAGMLLAGQEPSYRFQTSGANGLRP
;
A
#
# COMPACT_ATOMS: atom_id res chain seq x y z
N MET A 1 -25.30 -32.32 74.03
CA MET A 1 -24.21 -33.28 74.35
C MET A 1 -23.75 -33.95 73.06
N ASN A 2 -22.43 -33.97 72.85
CA ASN A 2 -21.60 -34.82 71.98
C ASN A 2 -21.79 -34.95 70.45
N ILE A 3 -20.88 -34.24 69.74
CA ILE A 3 -19.94 -34.54 68.60
C ILE A 3 -20.13 -35.78 67.67
N PRO A 4 -19.42 -35.88 66.51
CA PRO A 4 -19.82 -35.55 65.13
C PRO A 4 -19.81 -36.79 64.19
N ALA A 5 -20.16 -36.65 62.90
CA ALA A 5 -19.73 -37.63 61.89
C ALA A 5 -19.71 -37.10 60.44
N ALA A 6 -18.50 -37.11 59.89
CA ALA A 6 -18.11 -37.45 58.51
C ALA A 6 -18.67 -36.64 57.33
N ALA A 7 -17.81 -35.76 56.82
CA ALA A 7 -17.85 -35.24 55.46
C ALA A 7 -17.63 -36.38 54.43
N SER A 8 -18.40 -36.37 53.34
CA SER A 8 -18.16 -37.14 52.11
C SER A 8 -17.72 -36.19 50.99
N PRO A 9 -16.85 -36.63 50.05
CA PRO A 9 -16.12 -35.73 49.15
C PRO A 9 -16.98 -35.23 47.97
N GLU A 10 -16.80 -33.96 47.63
CA GLU A 10 -17.37 -33.32 46.44
C GLU A 10 -16.85 -33.96 45.13
N PRO A 11 -17.69 -34.08 44.08
CA PRO A 11 -17.24 -34.56 42.78
C PRO A 11 -16.37 -33.49 42.10
N THR A 12 -15.13 -33.88 41.82
CA THR A 12 -14.14 -33.08 41.07
C THR A 12 -14.60 -32.88 39.63
N THR A 13 -15.14 -31.70 39.32
CA THR A 13 -15.27 -31.24 37.94
C THR A 13 -13.91 -30.77 37.46
N LYS A 14 -13.25 -31.57 36.60
CA LYS A 14 -12.07 -31.09 35.87
C LYS A 14 -12.51 -29.98 34.89
N PRO A 15 -11.82 -28.83 34.84
CA PRO A 15 -12.05 -27.86 33.78
C PRO A 15 -11.56 -28.43 32.45
N SER A 16 -12.45 -28.45 31.46
CA SER A 16 -12.13 -28.69 30.05
C SER A 16 -11.11 -27.65 29.55
N PRO A 17 -10.19 -28.02 28.63
CA PRO A 17 -9.25 -27.06 28.06
C PRO A 17 -9.99 -26.06 27.15
N PRO A 18 -9.57 -24.78 27.10
CA PRO A 18 -10.16 -23.82 26.16
C PRO A 18 -9.63 -24.13 24.75
N GLY A 19 -10.41 -24.92 24.01
CA GLY A 19 -10.35 -25.02 22.56
C GLY A 19 -10.94 -23.76 21.91
N GLY A 20 -10.39 -23.40 20.76
CA GLY A 20 -10.54 -22.10 20.12
C GLY A 20 -11.90 -21.81 19.52
N GLU A 21 -12.35 -20.57 19.72
CA GLU A 21 -13.49 -19.94 19.06
C GLU A 21 -13.18 -18.45 18.84
N GLY A 22 -12.03 -18.16 18.19
CA GLY A 22 -11.61 -16.82 17.72
C GLY A 22 -11.54 -16.76 16.18
N GLU A 23 -12.46 -17.48 15.56
CA GLU A 23 -12.47 -18.26 14.32
C GLU A 23 -12.37 -17.45 12.97
N PRO A 24 -12.22 -18.11 11.80
CA PRO A 24 -11.27 -17.85 10.68
C PRO A 24 -11.26 -16.48 9.99
N VAL A 25 -12.26 -15.62 10.22
CA VAL A 25 -12.33 -14.27 9.62
C VAL A 25 -11.11 -13.43 10.03
N ASN A 26 -10.66 -13.57 11.28
CA ASN A 26 -9.48 -12.87 11.79
C ASN A 26 -8.18 -13.35 11.11
N GLN A 27 -8.06 -14.64 10.77
CA GLN A 27 -6.87 -15.15 10.09
C GLN A 27 -6.77 -14.65 8.64
N ARG A 28 -7.91 -14.56 7.93
CA ARG A 28 -7.94 -14.04 6.55
C ARG A 28 -7.55 -12.57 6.48
N SER A 29 -8.10 -11.74 7.35
CA SER A 29 -7.75 -10.32 7.41
C SER A 29 -6.29 -10.14 7.83
N ARG A 30 -5.80 -10.92 8.82
CA ARG A 30 -4.38 -10.89 9.20
C ARG A 30 -3.44 -11.33 8.08
N ALA A 31 -3.81 -12.33 7.28
CA ALA A 31 -2.99 -12.78 6.16
C ALA A 31 -2.87 -11.70 5.07
N TYR A 32 -3.97 -11.00 4.77
CA TYR A 32 -3.97 -9.89 3.82
C TYR A 32 -3.17 -8.69 4.34
N GLU A 33 -3.38 -8.27 5.59
CA GLU A 33 -2.59 -7.19 6.18
C GLU A 33 -1.11 -7.56 6.33
N GLY A 34 -0.80 -8.83 6.63
CA GLY A 34 0.56 -9.35 6.60
C GLY A 34 1.20 -9.16 5.23
N PHE A 35 0.51 -9.56 4.15
CA PHE A 35 1.03 -9.38 2.79
C PHE A 35 1.22 -7.90 2.42
N ARG A 36 0.25 -7.05 2.79
CA ARG A 36 0.35 -5.60 2.65
C ARG A 36 1.58 -5.06 3.38
N GLN A 37 1.83 -5.48 4.61
CA GLN A 37 2.99 -5.06 5.38
C GLN A 37 4.30 -5.47 4.70
N GLN A 38 4.37 -6.65 4.09
CA GLN A 38 5.56 -7.10 3.36
C GLN A 38 5.85 -6.26 2.10
N ILE A 39 4.80 -5.73 1.44
CA ILE A 39 4.97 -4.73 0.37
C ILE A 39 5.47 -3.41 0.94
N ILE A 40 4.89 -2.94 2.05
CA ILE A 40 5.29 -1.68 2.71
C ILE A 40 6.74 -1.74 3.15
N ASP A 41 7.17 -2.87 3.71
CA ASP A 41 8.53 -3.10 4.20
C ASP A 41 9.52 -3.42 3.08
N ALA A 42 9.11 -3.35 1.82
CA ALA A 42 9.99 -3.57 0.67
C ALA A 42 10.62 -4.99 0.63
N ARG A 43 9.96 -5.97 1.28
CA ARG A 43 10.38 -7.38 1.34
C ARG A 43 9.85 -8.20 0.17
N ILE A 44 8.83 -7.68 -0.53
CA ILE A 44 8.28 -8.26 -1.75
C ILE A 44 8.70 -7.42 -2.95
N ARG A 45 9.41 -8.04 -3.90
CA ARG A 45 9.85 -7.40 -5.14
C ARG A 45 8.82 -7.57 -6.26
N PRO A 46 8.58 -6.55 -7.08
CA PRO A 46 7.76 -6.68 -8.28
C PRO A 46 8.30 -7.76 -9.23
N GLY A 47 7.39 -8.49 -9.87
CA GLY A 47 7.72 -9.53 -10.85
C GLY A 47 8.39 -10.81 -10.31
N GLN A 48 8.81 -10.83 -9.03
CA GLN A 48 9.42 -12.02 -8.45
C GLN A 48 8.42 -13.19 -8.36
N PHE A 49 8.94 -14.41 -8.42
CA PHE A 49 8.16 -15.62 -8.18
C PHE A 49 8.30 -16.04 -6.73
N VAL A 50 7.18 -16.40 -6.10
CA VAL A 50 7.11 -17.01 -4.78
C VAL A 50 6.23 -18.25 -4.83
N SER A 51 6.62 -19.27 -4.10
CA SER A 51 5.80 -20.45 -3.82
C SER A 51 4.81 -20.17 -2.68
N GLN A 52 3.78 -21.00 -2.54
CA GLN A 52 2.90 -20.92 -1.37
C GLN A 52 3.67 -21.16 -0.07
N ARG A 53 4.72 -21.98 -0.09
CA ARG A 53 5.57 -22.24 1.07
C ARG A 53 6.36 -21.00 1.48
N GLU A 54 6.99 -20.31 0.53
CA GLU A 54 7.70 -19.05 0.81
C GLU A 54 6.73 -17.97 1.33
N LEU A 55 5.50 -17.91 0.81
CA LEU A 55 4.48 -17.02 1.37
C LEU A 55 4.07 -17.41 2.80
N MET A 56 3.98 -18.70 3.13
CA MET A 56 3.72 -19.11 4.52
C MET A 56 4.81 -18.64 5.46
N GLU A 57 6.07 -18.81 5.05
CA GLU A 57 7.25 -18.40 5.83
C GLU A 57 7.31 -16.87 5.96
N LEU A 58 7.05 -16.14 4.88
CA LEU A 58 7.06 -14.67 4.86
C LEU A 58 5.93 -14.04 5.69
N LEU A 59 4.76 -14.67 5.69
CA LEU A 59 3.57 -14.17 6.39
C LEU A 59 3.40 -14.74 7.79
N GLU A 60 4.20 -15.75 8.15
CA GLU A 60 4.06 -16.55 9.37
C GLU A 60 2.64 -17.15 9.50
N MET A 61 2.09 -17.64 8.39
CA MET A 61 0.71 -18.13 8.28
C MET A 61 0.63 -19.60 7.85
N PRO A 62 -0.38 -20.36 8.32
CA PRO A 62 -0.58 -21.74 7.88
C PRO A 62 -0.98 -21.81 6.39
N LEU A 63 -0.68 -22.95 5.75
CA LEU A 63 -0.96 -23.19 4.33
C LEU A 63 -2.43 -22.95 3.95
N ALA A 64 -3.37 -23.31 4.82
CA ALA A 64 -4.79 -23.09 4.59
C ALA A 64 -5.13 -21.59 4.42
N ALA A 65 -4.60 -20.73 5.29
CA ALA A 65 -4.80 -19.28 5.21
C ALA A 65 -4.15 -18.69 3.96
N VAL A 66 -2.93 -19.14 3.59
CA VAL A 66 -2.26 -18.69 2.36
C VAL A 66 -3.06 -19.12 1.12
N ARG A 67 -3.60 -20.34 1.07
CA ARG A 67 -4.44 -20.82 -0.04
C ARG A 67 -5.71 -20.00 -0.22
N GLU A 68 -6.32 -19.55 0.88
CA GLU A 68 -7.48 -18.65 0.83
C GLU A 68 -7.11 -17.21 0.47
N LEU A 69 -5.90 -16.76 0.81
CA LEU A 69 -5.39 -15.43 0.48
C LEU A 69 -5.09 -15.26 -1.02
N VAL A 70 -4.56 -16.30 -1.67
CA VAL A 70 -4.12 -16.25 -3.08
C VAL A 70 -5.22 -15.73 -4.02
N PRO A 71 -6.46 -16.26 -4.04
CA PRO A 71 -7.52 -15.73 -4.89
C PRO A 71 -7.84 -14.26 -4.65
N ARG A 72 -7.75 -13.79 -3.40
CA ARG A 72 -7.97 -12.38 -3.05
C ARG A 72 -6.85 -11.49 -3.61
N LEU A 73 -5.60 -11.92 -3.49
CA LEU A 73 -4.46 -11.18 -4.05
C LEU A 73 -4.49 -11.16 -5.58
N GLU A 74 -4.92 -12.26 -6.22
CA GLU A 74 -5.11 -12.31 -7.67
C GLU A 74 -6.24 -11.39 -8.13
N ALA A 75 -7.38 -11.37 -7.43
CA ALA A 75 -8.48 -10.47 -7.73
C ALA A 75 -8.08 -8.99 -7.57
N ALA A 76 -7.22 -8.68 -6.59
CA ALA A 76 -6.61 -7.36 -6.41
C ALA A 76 -5.50 -7.05 -7.44
N GLY A 77 -5.12 -8.02 -8.28
CA GLY A 77 -4.05 -7.91 -9.27
C GLY A 77 -2.63 -7.87 -8.68
N LEU A 78 -2.47 -8.12 -7.38
CA LEU A 78 -1.19 -8.05 -6.67
C LEU A 78 -0.29 -9.26 -6.94
N ILE A 79 -0.89 -10.38 -7.33
CA ILE A 79 -0.18 -11.58 -7.78
C ILE A 79 -0.88 -12.19 -9.00
N LYS A 80 -0.20 -13.11 -9.66
CA LYS A 80 -0.73 -13.96 -10.72
C LYS A 80 -0.21 -15.39 -10.56
N THR A 81 -1.09 -16.38 -10.56
CA THR A 81 -0.69 -17.79 -10.60
C THR A 81 -0.20 -18.16 -11.99
N VAL A 82 1.02 -18.66 -12.07
CA VAL A 82 1.63 -19.13 -13.31
C VAL A 82 1.82 -20.64 -13.25
N PRO A 83 1.17 -21.43 -14.13
CA PRO A 83 1.27 -22.88 -14.12
C PRO A 83 2.72 -23.36 -14.09
N LYS A 84 3.03 -24.29 -13.17
CA LYS A 84 4.37 -24.88 -12.96
C LYS A 84 5.49 -23.91 -12.54
N ARG A 85 5.22 -22.61 -12.38
CA ARG A 85 6.22 -21.61 -11.96
C ARG A 85 5.94 -20.99 -10.58
N GLY A 86 4.69 -21.05 -10.10
CA GLY A 86 4.31 -20.53 -8.79
C GLY A 86 3.48 -19.25 -8.89
N LEU A 87 3.57 -18.40 -7.87
CA LEU A 87 2.84 -17.14 -7.78
C LEU A 87 3.79 -16.01 -8.16
N GLN A 88 3.46 -15.26 -9.20
CA GLN A 88 4.24 -14.10 -9.61
C GLN A 88 3.66 -12.86 -8.95
N ILE A 89 4.49 -12.07 -8.26
CA ILE A 89 4.09 -10.73 -7.79
C ILE A 89 3.84 -9.83 -9.01
N ALA A 90 2.89 -8.90 -8.91
CA ALA A 90 2.61 -7.93 -9.95
C ALA A 90 3.91 -7.36 -10.54
N SER A 91 4.06 -7.47 -11.86
CA SER A 91 5.19 -6.91 -12.58
C SER A 91 4.88 -5.47 -12.94
N VAL A 92 5.88 -4.61 -12.92
CA VAL A 92 5.69 -3.21 -13.25
C VAL A 92 5.83 -3.02 -14.76
N ASP A 93 4.77 -2.49 -15.37
CA ASP A 93 4.77 -2.08 -16.77
C ASP A 93 4.09 -0.71 -16.94
N MET A 94 4.22 -0.12 -18.12
CA MET A 94 3.64 1.19 -18.44
C MET A 94 2.12 1.24 -18.28
N LYS A 95 1.43 0.10 -18.43
CA LYS A 95 -0.02 0.01 -18.29
C LYS A 95 -0.41 0.08 -16.82
N LEU A 96 0.28 -0.65 -15.95
CA LEU A 96 0.06 -0.64 -14.51
C LEU A 96 0.29 0.76 -13.92
N ILE A 97 1.36 1.44 -14.33
CA ILE A 97 1.67 2.80 -13.88
C ILE A 97 0.56 3.77 -14.28
N ARG A 98 0.16 3.74 -15.55
CA ARG A 98 -0.92 4.60 -16.05
C ARG A 98 -2.22 4.36 -15.28
N ASN A 99 -2.62 3.10 -15.13
CA ASN A 99 -3.84 2.72 -14.45
C ASN A 99 -3.82 3.17 -12.98
N ALA A 100 -2.72 2.91 -12.27
CA ALA A 100 -2.62 3.22 -10.86
C ALA A 100 -2.65 4.73 -10.59
N TRP A 101 -1.98 5.54 -11.42
CA TRP A 101 -2.01 6.99 -11.30
C TRP A 101 -3.34 7.61 -11.74
N GLN A 102 -4.05 7.03 -12.71
CA GLN A 102 -5.40 7.48 -13.05
C GLN A 102 -6.37 7.30 -11.89
N VAL A 103 -6.31 6.15 -11.21
CA VAL A 103 -7.11 5.91 -9.99
C VAL A 103 -6.74 6.91 -8.91
N ARG A 104 -5.44 7.13 -8.65
CA ARG A 104 -4.97 8.15 -7.69
C ARG A 104 -5.55 9.53 -8.00
N ALA A 105 -5.39 10.01 -9.24
CA ALA A 105 -5.87 11.31 -9.66
C ALA A 105 -7.38 11.50 -9.46
N MET A 106 -8.18 10.47 -9.74
CA MET A 106 -9.63 10.52 -9.54
C MET A 106 -10.01 10.54 -8.06
N VAL A 107 -9.40 9.67 -7.25
CA VAL A 107 -9.76 9.52 -5.84
C VAL A 107 -9.21 10.67 -4.98
N GLU A 108 -7.93 11.01 -5.13
CA GLU A 108 -7.27 12.05 -4.32
C GLU A 108 -7.82 13.45 -4.63
N ARG A 109 -8.33 13.69 -5.85
CA ARG A 109 -9.06 14.92 -6.18
C ARG A 109 -10.30 15.09 -5.29
N GLU A 110 -11.16 14.08 -5.23
CA GLU A 110 -12.35 14.12 -4.37
C GLU A 110 -11.97 14.15 -2.88
N ALA A 111 -10.88 13.48 -2.51
CA ALA A 111 -10.34 13.52 -1.16
C ALA A 111 -9.95 14.96 -0.76
N VAL A 112 -9.26 15.72 -1.61
CA VAL A 112 -8.91 17.12 -1.34
C VAL A 112 -10.16 18.00 -1.19
N ILE A 113 -11.17 17.83 -2.06
CA ILE A 113 -12.43 18.59 -1.97
C ILE A 113 -13.12 18.34 -0.62
N ASN A 114 -13.19 17.07 -0.21
CA ASN A 114 -13.79 16.71 1.06
C ASN A 114 -12.94 17.22 2.24
N PHE A 115 -11.64 16.99 2.18
CA PHE A 115 -10.70 17.36 3.24
C PHE A 115 -10.70 18.86 3.50
N ALA A 116 -10.81 19.70 2.46
CA ALA A 116 -10.97 21.16 2.60
C ALA A 116 -12.18 21.58 3.44
N ARG A 117 -13.23 20.75 3.50
CA ARG A 117 -14.45 21.02 4.27
C ARG A 117 -14.36 20.54 5.71
N VAL A 118 -13.69 19.41 5.95
CA VAL A 118 -13.75 18.69 7.23
C VAL A 118 -12.46 18.79 8.06
N ALA A 119 -11.33 19.13 7.43
CA ALA A 119 -10.05 19.22 8.13
C ALA A 119 -10.06 20.39 9.12
N SER A 120 -9.78 20.08 10.40
CA SER A 120 -9.63 21.13 11.41
C SER A 120 -8.31 21.91 11.20
N PRO A 121 -8.24 23.19 11.59
CA PRO A 121 -6.98 23.94 11.57
C PRO A 121 -5.86 23.24 12.34
N LYS A 122 -6.20 22.56 13.44
CA LYS A 122 -5.25 21.76 14.24
C LYS A 122 -4.71 20.55 13.46
N THR A 123 -5.55 19.90 12.65
CA THR A 123 -5.13 18.79 11.79
C THR A 123 -4.16 19.28 10.71
N LEU A 124 -4.51 20.37 10.02
CA LEU A 124 -3.66 20.96 8.99
C LEU A 124 -2.31 21.43 9.55
N ALA A 125 -2.30 22.09 10.71
CA ALA A 125 -1.06 22.52 11.37
C ALA A 125 -0.13 21.33 11.67
N LYS A 126 -0.68 20.22 12.19
CA LYS A 126 0.11 19.00 12.45
C LYS A 126 0.68 18.36 11.19
N LEU A 127 -0.09 18.37 10.10
CA LEU A 127 0.37 17.84 8.82
C LEU A 127 1.49 18.71 8.26
N ILE A 128 1.34 20.04 8.29
CA ILE A 128 2.39 20.98 7.87
C ILE A 128 3.66 20.76 8.69
N GLU A 129 3.54 20.74 10.02
CA GLU A 129 4.67 20.53 10.94
C GLU A 129 5.41 19.22 10.65
N SER A 130 4.68 18.11 10.43
CA SER A 130 5.32 16.82 10.14
C SER A 130 6.05 16.80 8.80
N HIS A 131 5.54 17.50 7.78
CA HIS A 131 6.18 17.61 6.47
C HIS A 131 7.40 18.53 6.52
N GLU A 132 7.32 19.66 7.23
CA GLU A 132 8.43 20.58 7.47
C GLU A 132 9.58 19.88 8.21
N ALA A 133 9.27 19.06 9.23
CA ALA A 133 10.28 18.30 9.97
C ALA A 133 11.03 17.28 9.08
N ILE A 134 10.33 16.61 8.16
CA ILE A 134 10.99 15.72 7.17
C ILE A 134 11.84 16.54 6.20
N LEU A 135 11.33 17.67 5.72
CA LEU A 135 12.04 18.54 4.80
C LEU A 135 13.33 19.10 5.41
N GLU A 136 13.28 19.55 6.67
CA GLU A 136 14.44 20.03 7.42
C GLU A 136 15.52 18.95 7.53
N ARG A 137 15.14 17.71 7.92
CA ARG A 137 16.06 16.57 7.98
C ARG A 137 16.65 16.23 6.61
N ALA A 138 15.83 16.27 5.55
CA ALA A 138 16.25 15.95 4.19
C ALA A 138 17.19 16.99 3.57
N LEU A 139 17.20 18.23 4.09
CA LEU A 139 18.10 19.29 3.65
C LEU A 139 19.45 19.31 4.40
N GLN A 140 19.62 18.45 5.41
CA GLN A 140 20.90 18.32 6.10
C GLN A 140 21.98 17.72 5.18
N PRO A 141 23.25 18.10 5.32
CA PRO A 141 24.35 17.54 4.52
C PRO A 141 24.48 16.01 4.61
N GLN A 142 24.10 15.45 5.76
CA GLN A 142 24.10 14.01 6.02
C GLN A 142 22.78 13.64 6.69
N PRO A 143 21.74 13.30 5.89
CA PRO A 143 20.48 12.84 6.43
C PRO A 143 20.63 11.56 7.25
N ASP A 144 19.82 11.41 8.28
CA ASP A 144 19.84 10.22 9.12
C ASP A 144 19.26 8.98 8.41
N ALA A 145 19.63 7.79 8.90
CA ALA A 145 19.27 6.53 8.26
C ALA A 145 17.77 6.20 8.29
N THR A 146 16.95 6.89 9.11
CA THR A 146 15.49 6.65 9.18
C THR A 146 14.70 7.62 8.31
N LEU A 147 15.34 8.62 7.71
CA LEU A 147 14.67 9.67 6.93
C LEU A 147 13.72 9.11 5.88
N GLU A 148 14.17 8.18 5.05
CA GLU A 148 13.36 7.65 3.95
C GLU A 148 12.10 6.93 4.47
N ARG A 149 12.25 6.11 5.51
CA ARG A 149 11.13 5.41 6.15
C ARG A 149 10.13 6.40 6.74
N ASP A 150 10.62 7.40 7.45
CA ASP A 150 9.76 8.40 8.11
C ASP A 150 9.06 9.29 7.07
N ALA A 151 9.78 9.67 6.00
CA ALA A 151 9.24 10.42 4.87
C ALA A 151 8.13 9.65 4.16
N GLN A 152 8.32 8.34 3.92
CA GLN A 152 7.28 7.48 3.35
C GLN A 152 6.08 7.40 4.28
N ALA A 153 6.28 7.24 5.60
CA ALA A 153 5.17 7.19 6.55
C ALA A 153 4.35 8.50 6.54
N VAL A 154 5.01 9.66 6.47
CA VAL A 154 4.36 10.97 6.36
C VAL A 154 3.62 11.14 5.03
N ASP A 155 4.27 10.77 3.90
CA ASP A 155 3.69 10.81 2.56
C ASP A 155 2.41 9.98 2.48
N TRP A 156 2.51 8.68 2.76
CA TRP A 156 1.38 7.77 2.69
C TRP A 156 0.29 8.09 3.71
N GLY A 157 0.69 8.49 4.93
CA GLY A 157 -0.25 8.84 5.99
C GLY A 157 -1.11 10.05 5.64
N LEU A 158 -0.56 11.04 4.93
CA LEU A 158 -1.34 12.18 4.42
C LEU A 158 -2.40 11.73 3.42
N HIS A 159 -2.00 10.97 2.40
CA HIS A 159 -2.89 10.50 1.34
C HIS A 159 -4.02 9.60 1.89
N ASP A 160 -3.66 8.62 2.72
CA ASP A 160 -4.64 7.73 3.36
C ASP A 160 -5.62 8.52 4.25
N LEU A 161 -5.12 9.47 5.04
CA LEU A 161 -5.97 10.33 5.88
C LEU A 161 -6.98 11.12 5.05
N MET A 162 -6.54 11.78 3.98
CA MET A 162 -7.44 12.57 3.12
C MET A 162 -8.55 11.69 2.54
N VAL A 163 -8.20 10.51 2.01
CA VAL A 163 -9.19 9.58 1.44
C VAL A 163 -10.15 9.07 2.51
N ASP A 164 -9.66 8.70 3.68
CA ASP A 164 -10.50 8.17 4.76
C ASP A 164 -11.47 9.22 5.32
N THR A 165 -11.15 10.52 5.20
CA THR A 165 -12.10 11.58 5.61
C THR A 165 -13.37 11.62 4.76
N ILE A 166 -13.39 11.01 3.57
CA ILE A 166 -14.58 10.93 2.72
C ILE A 166 -15.68 10.10 3.41
N GLY A 167 -15.30 9.16 4.30
CA GLY A 167 -16.26 8.30 4.99
C GLY A 167 -16.93 7.27 4.07
N ASN A 168 -16.29 6.93 2.95
CA ASN A 168 -16.76 5.91 2.01
C ASN A 168 -15.81 4.69 2.03
N GLU A 169 -16.20 3.66 2.77
CA GLU A 169 -15.38 2.46 2.97
C GLU A 169 -15.04 1.73 1.66
N ILE A 170 -15.95 1.74 0.68
CA ILE A 170 -15.73 1.12 -0.63
C ILE A 170 -14.60 1.88 -1.36
N LEU A 171 -14.63 3.21 -1.31
CA LEU A 171 -13.60 4.04 -1.94
C LEU A 171 -12.25 3.88 -1.24
N SER A 172 -12.24 3.85 0.10
CA SER A 172 -11.02 3.60 0.89
C SER A 172 -10.39 2.24 0.55
N GLU A 173 -11.17 1.17 0.40
CA GLU A 173 -10.63 -0.15 0.04
C GLU A 173 -10.05 -0.16 -1.38
N ILE A 174 -10.75 0.43 -2.36
CA ILE A 174 -10.23 0.57 -3.73
C ILE A 174 -8.90 1.34 -3.72
N TYR A 175 -8.84 2.44 -2.96
CA TYR A 175 -7.64 3.26 -2.85
C TYR A 175 -6.49 2.51 -2.17
N ARG A 176 -6.73 1.77 -1.09
CA ARG A 176 -5.72 0.98 -0.38
C ARG A 176 -5.16 -0.15 -1.24
N VAL A 177 -5.98 -0.82 -2.04
CA VAL A 177 -5.48 -1.80 -3.03
C VAL A 177 -4.60 -1.10 -4.07
N ASN A 178 -5.05 0.05 -4.60
CA ASN A 178 -4.28 0.82 -5.57
C ASN A 178 -2.94 1.32 -4.99
N SER A 179 -2.92 1.75 -3.73
CA SER A 179 -1.69 2.24 -3.08
C SER A 179 -0.63 1.13 -2.95
N LEU A 180 -1.02 -0.14 -2.87
CA LEU A 180 -0.08 -1.27 -2.93
C LEU A 180 0.58 -1.41 -4.31
N HIS A 181 -0.18 -1.22 -5.39
CA HIS A 181 0.39 -1.16 -6.75
C HIS A 181 1.38 0.00 -6.89
N VAL A 182 1.03 1.17 -6.38
CA VAL A 182 1.89 2.36 -6.41
C VAL A 182 3.18 2.13 -5.60
N ARG A 183 3.10 1.43 -4.46
CA ARG A 183 4.28 1.04 -3.66
C ARG A 183 5.18 0.06 -4.40
N LEU A 184 4.62 -0.96 -5.06
CA LEU A 184 5.39 -1.87 -5.91
C LEU A 184 6.09 -1.13 -7.06
N ILE A 185 5.39 -0.21 -7.72
CA ILE A 185 5.97 0.64 -8.78
C ILE A 185 7.11 1.51 -8.26
N ARG A 186 6.93 2.15 -7.09
CA ARG A 186 7.97 2.97 -6.48
C ARG A 186 9.17 2.14 -6.07
N TYR A 187 8.96 0.96 -5.48
CA TYR A 187 10.05 0.06 -5.12
C TYR A 187 10.90 -0.33 -6.35
N ASP A 188 10.24 -0.64 -7.48
CA ASP A 188 10.93 -0.94 -8.74
C ASP A 188 11.79 0.25 -9.21
N ALA A 189 11.22 1.46 -9.20
CA ALA A 189 11.90 2.68 -9.63
C ALA A 189 13.02 3.14 -8.66
N ASP A 190 12.81 3.01 -7.35
CA ASP A 190 13.73 3.42 -6.30
C ASP A 190 14.98 2.53 -6.27
N SER A 191 14.87 1.26 -6.69
CA SER A 191 16.03 0.39 -6.89
C SER A 191 17.04 0.94 -7.92
N MET A 192 16.61 1.93 -8.72
CA MET A 192 17.39 2.52 -9.82
C MET A 192 17.77 3.98 -9.58
N ARG A 193 17.07 4.69 -8.68
CA ARG A 193 17.33 6.10 -8.37
C ARG A 193 16.97 6.43 -6.91
N PRO A 194 17.78 7.23 -6.20
CA PRO A 194 17.46 7.65 -4.84
C PRO A 194 16.09 8.33 -4.72
N VAL A 195 15.42 8.08 -3.60
CA VAL A 195 14.11 8.63 -3.26
C VAL A 195 14.15 10.16 -3.30
N GLN A 196 13.24 10.76 -4.05
CA GLN A 196 13.13 12.22 -4.15
C GLN A 196 12.23 12.79 -3.04
N VAL A 197 12.73 12.71 -1.79
CA VAL A 197 12.01 13.17 -0.59
C VAL A 197 11.72 14.68 -0.65
N VAL A 198 12.72 15.50 -0.94
CA VAL A 198 12.61 16.97 -0.92
C VAL A 198 11.53 17.49 -1.88
N PRO A 199 11.48 17.10 -3.17
CA PRO A 199 10.41 17.53 -4.06
C PRO A 199 9.02 17.10 -3.59
N ALA A 200 8.85 15.85 -3.14
CA ALA A 200 7.57 15.34 -2.68
C ALA A 200 7.03 16.11 -1.46
N MET A 201 7.88 16.39 -0.47
CA MET A 201 7.48 17.15 0.73
C MET A 201 7.13 18.59 0.39
N ARG A 202 7.84 19.24 -0.54
CA ARG A 202 7.51 20.59 -1.01
C ARG A 202 6.15 20.62 -1.71
N GLU A 203 5.92 19.69 -2.64
CA GLU A 203 4.62 19.55 -3.33
C GLU A 203 3.47 19.33 -2.35
N HIS A 204 3.68 18.54 -1.28
CA HIS A 204 2.69 18.36 -0.23
C HIS A 204 2.38 19.64 0.55
N LEU A 205 3.42 20.37 0.95
CA LEU A 205 3.28 21.63 1.66
C LEU A 205 2.50 22.67 0.83
N GLU A 206 2.69 22.70 -0.49
CA GLU A 206 1.95 23.60 -1.37
C GLU A 206 0.42 23.42 -1.23
N PHE A 207 -0.09 22.19 -1.38
CA PHE A 207 -1.54 21.98 -1.24
C PHE A 207 -2.02 22.05 0.22
N LEU A 208 -1.19 21.69 1.21
CA LEU A 208 -1.53 21.84 2.63
C LEU A 208 -1.68 23.31 3.04
N HIS A 209 -0.80 24.20 2.56
CA HIS A 209 -0.90 25.64 2.81
C HIS A 209 -2.10 26.27 2.08
N ALA A 210 -2.40 25.81 0.86
CA ALA A 210 -3.60 26.22 0.14
C ALA A 210 -4.88 25.82 0.91
N LEU A 211 -4.94 24.58 1.42
CA LEU A 211 -6.02 24.11 2.31
C LEU A 211 -6.13 24.94 3.58
N ALA A 212 -5.02 25.25 4.25
CA ALA A 212 -4.99 26.08 5.45
C ALA A 212 -5.48 27.51 5.19
N SER A 213 -5.22 28.03 4.00
CA SER A 213 -5.68 29.34 3.53
C SER A 213 -7.10 29.32 2.96
N ARG A 214 -7.76 28.15 2.95
CA ARG A 214 -9.09 27.91 2.37
C ARG A 214 -9.18 28.23 0.87
N ASP A 215 -8.08 28.09 0.15
CA ASP A 215 -8.01 28.19 -1.30
C ASP A 215 -8.12 26.80 -1.93
N LEU A 216 -9.35 26.38 -2.21
CA LEU A 216 -9.64 25.05 -2.77
C LEU A 216 -9.09 24.92 -4.19
N ASP A 217 -9.16 25.97 -5.01
CA ASP A 217 -8.72 25.92 -6.40
C ASP A 217 -7.20 25.73 -6.47
N ALA A 218 -6.45 26.49 -5.66
CA ALA A 218 -5.01 26.28 -5.53
C ALA A 218 -4.68 24.89 -4.98
N ALA A 219 -5.37 24.42 -3.94
CA ALA A 219 -5.14 23.09 -3.36
C ALA A 219 -5.34 21.98 -4.41
N LEU A 220 -6.38 22.06 -5.23
CA LEU A 220 -6.63 21.12 -6.31
C LEU A 220 -5.57 21.19 -7.41
N ALA A 221 -5.15 22.39 -7.82
CA ALA A 221 -4.09 22.56 -8.81
C ALA A 221 -2.76 21.94 -8.33
N HIS A 222 -2.38 22.21 -7.08
CA HIS A 222 -1.17 21.66 -6.46
C HIS A 222 -1.25 20.13 -6.31
N MET A 223 -2.40 19.57 -5.90
CA MET A 223 -2.58 18.12 -5.81
C MET A 223 -2.46 17.43 -7.18
N ILE A 224 -3.10 17.97 -8.22
CA ILE A 224 -3.01 17.41 -9.57
C ILE A 224 -1.56 17.46 -10.07
N SER A 225 -0.87 18.58 -9.85
CA SER A 225 0.55 18.73 -10.16
C SER A 225 1.39 17.68 -9.43
N HIS A 226 1.18 17.50 -8.12
CA HIS A 226 1.88 16.49 -7.32
C HIS A 226 1.72 15.07 -7.88
N ILE A 227 0.50 14.66 -8.22
CA ILE A 227 0.23 13.31 -8.77
C ILE A 227 0.94 13.13 -10.11
N GLU A 228 0.90 14.14 -10.98
CA GLU A 228 1.61 14.12 -12.25
C GLU A 228 3.13 14.09 -12.07
N GLN A 229 3.69 14.89 -11.16
CA GLN A 229 5.13 14.88 -10.89
C GLN A 229 5.59 13.56 -10.27
N SER A 230 4.78 12.99 -9.37
CA SER A 230 4.99 11.64 -8.82
C SER A 230 5.06 10.59 -9.93
N LYS A 231 4.19 10.68 -10.95
CA LYS A 231 4.22 9.81 -12.13
C LYS A 231 5.49 9.99 -12.95
N HIS A 232 5.88 11.23 -13.22
CA HIS A 232 7.10 11.54 -13.97
C HIS A 232 8.35 11.00 -13.26
N ARG A 233 8.41 11.07 -11.93
CA ARG A 233 9.53 10.53 -11.15
C ARG A 233 9.70 9.03 -11.33
N VAL A 234 8.61 8.24 -11.27
CA VAL A 234 8.70 6.79 -11.47
C VAL A 234 9.03 6.41 -12.91
N LEU A 235 8.47 7.12 -13.89
CA LEU A 235 8.78 6.90 -15.31
C LEU A 235 10.24 7.24 -15.65
N ALA A 236 10.77 8.32 -15.09
CA ALA A 236 12.17 8.69 -15.25
C ALA A 236 13.10 7.62 -14.64
N GLY A 237 12.75 7.06 -13.49
CA GLY A 237 13.50 5.95 -12.88
C GLY A 237 13.56 4.72 -13.80
N MET A 238 12.47 4.40 -14.49
CA MET A 238 12.42 3.26 -15.41
C MET A 238 13.15 3.48 -16.73
N LEU A 239 13.10 4.69 -17.29
CA LEU A 239 13.84 5.01 -18.51
C LEU A 239 15.36 4.90 -18.31
N LEU A 240 15.83 5.20 -17.09
CA LEU A 240 17.23 4.99 -16.72
C LEU A 240 17.59 3.50 -16.53
N ALA A 241 16.59 2.63 -16.36
CA ALA A 241 16.76 1.21 -16.08
C ALA A 241 16.88 0.28 -17.32
N GLY A 242 16.62 0.77 -18.54
CA GLY A 242 16.81 -0.01 -19.79
C GLY A 242 16.51 0.81 -21.05
N GLN A 243 17.38 0.87 -22.06
CA GLN A 243 17.47 -0.14 -23.13
C GLN A 243 16.18 -0.96 -23.32
N GLU A 244 15.45 -0.57 -24.38
CA GLU A 244 14.40 -1.26 -25.15
C GLU A 244 13.34 -2.07 -24.37
N PRO A 245 12.11 -1.56 -24.27
CA PRO A 245 10.92 -2.36 -24.01
C PRO A 245 10.87 -3.51 -25.02
N SER A 246 11.00 -4.76 -24.58
CA SER A 246 10.85 -5.94 -25.44
C SER A 246 9.38 -6.15 -25.84
N TYR A 247 8.84 -5.23 -26.65
CA TYR A 247 7.58 -5.39 -27.35
C TYR A 247 7.83 -6.14 -28.66
N ARG A 248 7.82 -7.47 -28.62
CA ARG A 248 7.42 -8.25 -29.79
C ARG A 248 5.90 -8.38 -29.76
N PHE A 249 5.23 -7.48 -30.46
CA PHE A 249 3.91 -7.78 -31.00
C PHE A 249 4.06 -9.01 -31.90
N GLN A 250 3.57 -10.17 -31.47
CA GLN A 250 3.18 -11.21 -32.42
C GLN A 250 1.94 -10.69 -33.14
N THR A 251 2.14 -10.05 -34.29
CA THR A 251 1.05 -9.87 -35.23
C THR A 251 0.64 -11.26 -35.70
N SER A 252 -0.53 -11.68 -35.23
CA SER A 252 -1.27 -12.84 -35.73
C SER A 252 -1.29 -12.81 -37.25
N GLY A 253 -0.97 -13.96 -37.85
CA GLY A 253 -0.83 -14.12 -39.29
C GLY A 253 -2.14 -13.80 -40.03
N ALA A 254 -2.05 -12.83 -40.94
CA ALA A 254 -2.97 -12.74 -42.06
C ALA A 254 -2.46 -13.69 -43.16
N ASN A 255 -3.05 -14.89 -43.14
CA ASN A 255 -3.05 -15.82 -44.24
C ASN A 255 -3.87 -15.22 -45.39
N GLY A 256 -3.36 -15.23 -46.63
CA GLY A 256 -4.23 -15.16 -47.80
C GLY A 256 -3.80 -14.24 -48.96
N LEU A 257 -3.39 -14.92 -50.03
CA LEU A 257 -3.76 -14.66 -51.44
C LEU A 257 -2.97 -13.61 -52.24
N ARG A 258 -2.02 -14.12 -53.02
CA ARG A 258 -1.78 -13.69 -54.41
C ARG A 258 -2.44 -14.70 -55.36
N PRO A 259 -2.85 -14.24 -56.55
CA PRO A 259 -2.04 -14.54 -57.73
C PRO A 259 -1.19 -13.35 -58.19
#